data_AF-A0A2E8W9K7-F1
#
_entry.id   AF-A0A2E8W9K7-F1
#
_cell.length_a   1.000
_cell.length_b   1.000
_cell.length_c   1.000
_cell.angle_alpha   90.00
_cell.angle_beta   90.00
_cell.angle_gamma   90.00
#
_symmetry.space_group_name_H-M   'P 1'
#
loop_
_entity.id
_entity.type
_entity.pdbx_description
1 polymer ?
#
loop_
_entity_poly.entity_id
_entity_poly.type
_entity_poly.pdbx_seq_one_letter_code
_entity_poly.pdbx_strand_id
1 'polypeptide(L)'
;MRESLPDIAELADRELPTLCAGSVAPDAVRYYSDLGKFGTHFYLENRKDTWGRSVSGMFEAHPELSDPGSLGDREVALLIGYISHLTVDEAFRDEITYQVHGIDNWRPLIKGLWSLADEFDIHYSGLVKTLAAYAGDWSVGFIDGAMIRNYLGLVGPWAETADPWEAEQVFHRLVGDTTPADEARAIFEENRQNAASLLDRDRLDRFAERAVASGLEEVRAYVNGGFCKMPCT
;
A
#
# COMPACT_ATOMS: atom_id res chain seq x y z
N MET A 1 -13.42 5.19 10.35
CA MET A 1 -14.18 5.75 9.21
C MET A 1 -15.67 5.88 9.50
N ARG A 2 -16.40 4.80 9.87
CA ARG A 2 -17.86 4.83 10.13
C ARG A 2 -18.35 5.92 11.07
N GLU A 3 -17.62 6.20 12.15
CA GLU A 3 -18.01 7.24 13.12
C GLU A 3 -17.70 8.66 12.63
N SER A 4 -16.64 8.82 11.83
CA SER A 4 -16.10 10.13 11.46
C SER A 4 -16.51 10.62 10.07
N LEU A 5 -16.79 9.70 9.15
CA LEU A 5 -17.11 9.91 7.74
C LEU A 5 -18.11 8.82 7.30
N PRO A 6 -19.37 8.85 7.78
CA PRO A 6 -20.35 7.77 7.55
C PRO A 6 -20.64 7.54 6.07
N ASP A 7 -20.86 8.61 5.29
CA ASP A 7 -21.17 8.51 3.86
C ASP A 7 -20.01 7.86 3.07
N ILE A 8 -18.77 8.16 3.46
CA ILE A 8 -17.58 7.57 2.87
C ILE A 8 -17.44 6.11 3.26
N ALA A 9 -17.83 5.74 4.49
CA ALA A 9 -17.86 4.34 4.89
C ALA A 9 -18.92 3.54 4.13
N GLU A 10 -20.10 4.12 3.85
CA GLU A 10 -21.13 3.48 3.02
C GLU A 10 -20.69 3.32 1.56
N LEU A 11 -19.99 4.32 1.01
CA LEU A 11 -19.36 4.23 -0.31
C LEU A 11 -18.31 3.11 -0.32
N ALA A 12 -17.44 3.07 0.69
CA ALA A 12 -16.41 2.05 0.84
C ALA A 12 -16.99 0.63 0.95
N ASP A 13 -18.12 0.45 1.64
CA ASP A 13 -18.82 -0.83 1.72
C ASP A 13 -19.40 -1.27 0.37
N ARG A 14 -20.02 -0.33 -0.36
CA ARG A 14 -20.63 -0.60 -1.67
C ARG A 14 -19.58 -0.92 -2.73
N GLU A 15 -18.46 -0.23 -2.69
CA GLU A 15 -17.33 -0.35 -3.64
C GLU A 15 -16.15 -1.14 -3.04
N LEU A 16 -16.41 -2.02 -2.09
CA LEU A 16 -15.38 -2.73 -1.33
C LEU A 16 -14.32 -3.46 -2.20
N PRO A 17 -14.67 -4.18 -3.28
CA PRO A 17 -13.67 -4.74 -4.19
C PRO A 17 -12.75 -3.66 -4.79
N THR A 18 -13.30 -2.51 -5.15
CA THR A 18 -12.57 -1.38 -5.73
C THR A 18 -11.67 -0.72 -4.69
N LEU A 19 -12.16 -0.54 -3.45
CA LEU A 19 -11.36 -0.04 -2.34
C LEU A 19 -10.13 -0.91 -2.08
N CYS A 20 -10.33 -2.23 -1.95
CA CYS A 20 -9.24 -3.19 -1.73
C CYS A 20 -8.29 -3.28 -2.94
N ALA A 21 -8.79 -3.10 -4.16
CA ALA A 21 -7.95 -2.99 -5.35
C ALA A 21 -7.11 -1.70 -5.32
N GLY A 22 -7.68 -0.59 -4.86
CA GLY A 22 -6.99 0.67 -4.65
C GLY A 22 -5.84 0.56 -3.67
N SER A 23 -5.99 -0.22 -2.59
CA SER A 23 -4.92 -0.41 -1.58
C SER A 23 -3.73 -1.23 -2.07
N VAL A 24 -3.77 -1.80 -3.26
CA VAL A 24 -2.62 -2.44 -3.92
C VAL A 24 -2.24 -1.77 -5.24
N ALA A 25 -2.99 -0.75 -5.64
CA ALA A 25 -2.79 -0.06 -6.92
C ALA A 25 -1.39 0.56 -7.07
N PRO A 26 -0.77 1.18 -6.04
CA PRO A 26 0.57 1.75 -6.18
C PRO A 26 1.61 0.71 -6.62
N ASP A 27 1.58 -0.47 -6.00
CA ASP A 27 2.46 -1.58 -6.38
C ASP A 27 2.07 -2.20 -7.73
N ALA A 28 0.78 -2.40 -7.99
CA ALA A 28 0.34 -2.92 -9.28
C ALA A 28 0.83 -2.05 -10.45
N VAL A 29 0.64 -0.73 -10.36
CA VAL A 29 1.12 0.21 -11.37
C VAL A 29 2.64 0.21 -11.40
N ARG A 30 3.33 0.13 -10.26
CA ARG A 30 4.81 0.08 -10.22
C ARG A 30 5.39 -1.12 -10.96
N TYR A 31 4.78 -2.29 -10.82
CA TYR A 31 5.30 -3.54 -11.40
C TYR A 31 4.87 -3.76 -12.86
N TYR A 32 3.76 -3.15 -13.29
CA TYR A 32 3.22 -3.29 -14.64
C TYR A 32 3.37 -2.04 -15.53
N SER A 33 4.00 -0.97 -15.04
CA SER A 33 4.33 0.24 -15.80
C SER A 33 5.80 0.62 -15.67
N ASP A 34 6.23 1.60 -16.47
CA ASP A 34 7.59 2.16 -16.42
C ASP A 34 7.76 3.32 -15.40
N LEU A 35 6.74 3.61 -14.58
CA LEU A 35 6.76 4.76 -13.65
C LEU A 35 7.73 4.57 -12.46
N GLY A 36 8.05 3.32 -12.12
CA GLY A 36 8.87 2.98 -10.96
C GLY A 36 8.26 3.41 -9.62
N LYS A 37 9.03 3.29 -8.52
CA LYS A 37 8.54 3.58 -7.17
C LYS A 37 8.17 5.06 -6.99
N PHE A 38 9.02 6.00 -7.45
CA PHE A 38 8.74 7.42 -7.25
C PHE A 38 7.49 7.89 -8.01
N GLY A 39 7.21 7.35 -9.20
CA GLY A 39 6.02 7.72 -9.98
C GLY A 39 4.71 7.14 -9.46
N THR A 40 4.75 6.26 -8.46
CA THR A 40 3.56 5.55 -7.93
C THR A 40 3.37 5.73 -6.44
N HIS A 41 4.47 5.80 -5.67
CA HIS A 41 4.45 6.00 -4.23
C HIS A 41 4.79 7.43 -3.84
N PHE A 42 5.29 8.24 -4.78
CA PHE A 42 5.60 9.67 -4.62
C PHE A 42 6.64 10.00 -3.54
N TYR A 43 7.37 8.99 -3.05
CA TYR A 43 8.54 9.15 -2.18
C TYR A 43 9.62 8.10 -2.52
N LEU A 44 10.85 8.34 -2.05
CA LEU A 44 11.94 7.35 -2.07
C LEU A 44 12.56 7.21 -0.68
N GLU A 45 12.92 5.99 -0.30
CA GLU A 45 13.50 5.64 1.00
C GLU A 45 14.87 6.31 1.23
N ASN A 46 15.58 6.65 0.16
CA ASN A 46 16.87 7.35 0.22
C ASN A 46 16.77 8.88 0.04
N ARG A 47 15.57 9.45 -0.07
CA ARG A 47 15.32 10.89 -0.27
C ARG A 47 14.42 11.47 0.80
N LYS A 48 15.02 11.87 1.93
CA LYS A 48 14.30 12.43 3.09
C LYS A 48 13.45 13.66 2.76
N ASP A 49 13.81 14.43 1.72
CA ASP A 49 13.04 15.57 1.22
C ASP A 49 11.67 15.19 0.66
N THR A 50 11.44 13.91 0.35
CA THR A 50 10.19 13.39 -0.22
C THR A 50 9.26 12.76 0.82
N TRP A 51 9.70 12.65 2.08
CA TRP A 51 8.94 11.96 3.12
C TRP A 51 7.83 12.82 3.71
N GLY A 52 6.71 12.20 4.08
CA GLY A 52 5.50 12.85 4.58
C GLY A 52 4.73 13.59 3.50
N ARG A 53 4.97 13.24 2.23
CA ARG A 53 4.43 13.96 1.06
C ARG A 53 3.82 13.03 0.02
N SER A 54 3.65 11.74 0.31
CA SER A 54 3.17 10.78 -0.69
C SER A 54 1.80 11.15 -1.26
N VAL A 55 0.82 11.44 -0.39
CA VAL A 55 -0.54 11.81 -0.82
C VAL A 55 -0.56 13.16 -1.54
N SER A 56 0.05 14.19 -0.94
CA SER A 56 0.16 15.51 -1.59
C SER A 56 0.90 15.44 -2.91
N GLY A 57 1.96 14.63 -2.99
CA GLY A 57 2.78 14.43 -4.18
C GLY A 57 2.01 13.76 -5.31
N MET A 58 1.14 12.80 -4.98
CA MET A 58 0.21 12.22 -5.95
C MET A 58 -0.67 13.28 -6.59
N PHE A 59 -1.34 14.12 -5.79
CA PHE A 59 -2.23 15.16 -6.31
C PHE A 59 -1.50 16.36 -6.93
N GLU A 60 -0.26 16.63 -6.53
CA GLU A 60 0.61 17.59 -7.20
C GLU A 60 0.94 17.14 -8.64
N ALA A 61 1.28 15.86 -8.82
CA ALA A 61 1.62 15.23 -10.09
C ALA A 61 0.40 14.94 -10.97
N HIS A 62 -0.74 14.59 -10.35
CA HIS A 62 -1.99 14.18 -10.98
C HIS A 62 -3.16 15.03 -10.47
N PRO A 63 -3.21 16.34 -10.80
CA PRO A 63 -4.23 17.25 -10.28
C PRO A 63 -5.65 16.87 -10.71
N GLU A 64 -5.82 16.14 -11.81
CA GLU A 64 -7.10 15.61 -12.28
C GLU A 64 -7.75 14.63 -11.29
N LEU A 65 -6.99 14.07 -10.36
CA LEU A 65 -7.48 13.15 -9.33
C LEU A 65 -7.87 13.87 -8.03
N SER A 66 -7.49 15.14 -7.88
CA SER A 66 -7.54 15.86 -6.60
C SER A 66 -8.94 16.29 -6.16
N ASP A 67 -9.89 16.38 -7.09
CA ASP A 67 -11.27 16.78 -6.82
C ASP A 67 -12.21 15.57 -6.79
N PRO A 68 -12.58 15.05 -5.60
CA PRO A 68 -13.52 13.93 -5.49
C PRO A 68 -14.90 14.26 -6.08
N GLY A 69 -15.30 15.53 -6.11
CA GLY A 69 -16.59 15.96 -6.68
C GLY A 69 -16.66 15.86 -8.20
N SER A 70 -15.52 15.71 -8.86
CA SER A 70 -15.40 15.51 -10.31
C SER A 70 -15.38 14.03 -10.72
N LEU A 71 -15.32 13.13 -9.75
CA LEU A 71 -15.15 11.69 -9.94
C LEU A 71 -16.42 10.92 -9.54
N GLY A 72 -16.61 9.73 -10.11
CA GLY A 72 -17.67 8.80 -9.71
C GLY A 72 -17.30 8.03 -8.43
N ASP A 73 -18.32 7.51 -7.74
CA ASP A 73 -18.17 6.76 -6.47
C ASP A 73 -17.06 5.70 -6.50
N ARG A 74 -16.98 4.95 -7.60
CA ARG A 74 -16.00 3.88 -7.79
C ARG A 74 -14.56 4.42 -7.91
N GLU A 75 -14.36 5.56 -8.58
CA GLU A 75 -13.06 6.22 -8.68
C GLU A 75 -12.63 6.78 -7.32
N VAL A 76 -13.57 7.37 -6.58
CA VAL A 76 -13.34 7.83 -5.21
C VAL A 76 -12.96 6.66 -4.29
N ALA A 77 -13.64 5.51 -4.38
CA ALA A 77 -13.30 4.31 -3.61
C ALA A 77 -11.88 3.82 -3.91
N LEU A 78 -11.49 3.80 -5.18
CA LEU A 78 -10.14 3.42 -5.60
C LEU A 78 -9.09 4.36 -5.00
N LEU A 79 -9.33 5.67 -5.05
CA LEU A 79 -8.41 6.67 -4.50
C LEU A 79 -8.31 6.63 -2.98
N ILE A 80 -9.40 6.33 -2.27
CA ILE A 80 -9.35 6.07 -0.82
C ILE A 80 -8.45 4.87 -0.51
N GLY A 81 -8.54 3.80 -1.31
CA GLY A 81 -7.65 2.65 -1.21
C GLY A 81 -6.20 3.03 -1.48
N TYR A 82 -5.95 3.81 -2.54
CA TYR A 82 -4.61 4.29 -2.92
C TYR A 82 -3.99 5.14 -1.81
N ILE A 83 -4.73 6.09 -1.24
CA ILE A 83 -4.32 6.90 -0.09
C ILE A 83 -3.99 6.02 1.11
N SER A 84 -4.81 5.00 1.38
CA SER A 84 -4.57 4.04 2.47
C SER A 84 -3.26 3.29 2.28
N HIS A 85 -2.94 2.86 1.06
CA HIS A 85 -1.64 2.26 0.76
C HIS A 85 -0.48 3.22 1.04
N LEU A 86 -0.53 4.44 0.49
CA LEU A 86 0.54 5.42 0.66
C LEU A 86 0.80 5.73 2.15
N THR A 87 -0.27 5.92 2.92
CA THR A 87 -0.16 6.23 4.35
C THR A 87 0.35 5.06 5.18
N VAL A 88 -0.01 3.81 4.84
CA VAL A 88 0.57 2.61 5.45
C VAL A 88 2.07 2.52 5.14
N ASP A 89 2.48 2.79 3.89
CA ASP A 89 3.89 2.76 3.47
C ASP A 89 4.75 3.78 4.23
N GLU A 90 4.20 4.97 4.46
CA GLU A 90 4.87 6.02 5.25
C GLU A 90 4.90 5.69 6.74
N ALA A 91 3.83 5.12 7.29
CA ALA A 91 3.80 4.66 8.68
C ALA A 91 4.79 3.50 8.90
N PHE A 92 4.88 2.57 7.95
CA PHE A 92 5.83 1.47 7.97
C PHE A 92 7.27 1.99 7.94
N ARG A 93 7.56 2.97 7.06
CA ARG A 93 8.84 3.67 7.06
C ARG A 93 9.16 4.25 8.44
N ASP A 94 8.25 5.03 9.01
CA ASP A 94 8.53 5.80 10.23
C ASP A 94 8.68 4.93 11.48
N GLU A 95 7.82 3.93 11.65
CA GLU A 95 7.75 3.16 12.90
C GLU A 95 8.57 1.87 12.84
N ILE A 96 8.67 1.24 11.67
CA ILE A 96 9.29 -0.08 11.50
C ILE A 96 10.73 0.06 11.00
N THR A 97 10.94 0.72 9.86
CA THR A 97 12.24 0.66 9.16
C THR A 97 13.17 1.83 9.45
N TYR A 98 12.68 2.98 9.89
CA TYR A 98 13.50 4.18 10.10
C TYR A 98 14.76 3.92 10.92
N GLN A 99 14.67 3.07 11.94
CA GLN A 99 15.78 2.71 12.82
C GLN A 99 16.94 1.98 12.13
N VAL A 100 16.72 1.37 10.96
CA VAL A 100 17.77 0.66 10.20
C VAL A 100 18.34 1.51 9.06
N HIS A 101 17.80 2.70 8.81
CA HIS A 101 18.35 3.61 7.81
C HIS A 101 19.73 4.11 8.26
N GLY A 102 20.76 3.84 7.44
CA GLY A 102 22.15 4.23 7.73
C GLY A 102 23.00 3.13 8.39
N ILE A 103 22.43 1.94 8.62
CA ILE A 103 23.20 0.74 8.97
C ILE A 103 23.79 0.14 7.69
N ASP A 104 25.04 -0.30 7.72
CA ASP A 104 25.63 -1.05 6.60
C ASP A 104 24.84 -2.33 6.33
N ASN A 105 24.55 -2.61 5.06
CA ASN A 105 23.74 -3.76 4.64
C ASN A 105 22.32 -3.81 5.24
N TRP A 106 21.63 -2.67 5.33
CA TRP A 106 20.27 -2.55 5.89
C TRP A 106 19.16 -3.28 5.11
N ARG A 107 19.38 -3.62 3.83
CA ARG A 107 18.35 -4.21 2.96
C ARG A 107 17.81 -5.56 3.49
N PRO A 108 18.67 -6.53 3.83
CA PRO A 108 18.29 -7.73 4.59
C PRO A 108 17.41 -7.46 5.81
N LEU A 109 17.78 -6.46 6.63
CA LEU A 109 17.00 -6.11 7.83
C LEU A 109 15.60 -5.61 7.48
N ILE A 110 15.46 -4.76 6.45
CA ILE A 110 14.15 -4.30 6.00
C ILE A 110 13.29 -5.46 5.48
N LYS A 111 13.85 -6.41 4.74
CA LYS A 111 13.11 -7.60 4.29
C LYS A 111 12.61 -8.43 5.47
N GLY A 112 13.47 -8.64 6.48
CA GLY A 112 13.07 -9.34 7.70
C GLY A 112 11.98 -8.61 8.49
N LEU A 113 12.11 -7.28 8.63
CA LEU A 113 11.12 -6.43 9.30
C LEU A 113 9.76 -6.45 8.58
N TRP A 114 9.76 -6.41 7.25
CA TRP A 114 8.55 -6.52 6.44
C TRP A 114 7.86 -7.86 6.69
N SER A 115 8.58 -8.96 6.54
CA SER A 115 8.00 -10.29 6.76
C SER A 115 7.46 -10.49 8.17
N LEU A 116 8.10 -9.92 9.20
CA LEU A 116 7.61 -9.99 10.58
C LEU A 116 6.38 -9.10 10.81
N ALA A 117 6.29 -7.96 10.13
CA ALA A 117 5.13 -7.08 10.21
C ALA A 117 3.91 -7.64 9.45
N ASP A 118 4.14 -8.43 8.39
CA ASP A 118 3.06 -9.11 7.66
C ASP A 118 2.33 -10.18 8.50
N GLU A 119 2.92 -10.61 9.63
CA GLU A 119 2.25 -11.46 10.62
C GLU A 119 1.26 -10.70 11.50
N PHE A 120 1.10 -9.39 11.30
CA PHE A 120 0.10 -8.61 12.01
C PHE A 120 -1.30 -9.16 11.69
N ASP A 121 -2.01 -9.59 12.72
CA ASP A 121 -3.31 -10.24 12.57
C ASP A 121 -4.37 -9.22 12.12
N ILE A 122 -4.63 -9.20 10.81
CA ILE A 122 -5.73 -8.46 10.22
C ILE A 122 -6.94 -9.39 10.20
N HIS A 123 -7.83 -9.21 11.17
CA HIS A 123 -9.09 -9.95 11.28
C HIS A 123 -10.11 -9.55 10.19
N TYR A 124 -9.78 -9.81 8.93
CA TYR A 124 -10.63 -9.53 7.79
C TYR A 124 -10.78 -10.78 6.91
N SER A 125 -11.96 -11.39 6.95
CA SER A 125 -12.27 -12.60 6.18
C SER A 125 -12.94 -12.27 4.85
N GLY A 126 -12.67 -13.09 3.83
CA GLY A 126 -13.29 -12.97 2.51
C GLY A 126 -12.52 -12.05 1.56
N LEU A 127 -11.28 -11.66 1.89
CA LEU A 127 -10.44 -10.80 1.08
C LEU A 127 -10.16 -11.41 -0.28
N VAL A 128 -9.86 -12.72 -0.35
CA VAL A 128 -9.62 -13.42 -1.63
C VAL A 128 -10.83 -13.27 -2.56
N LYS A 129 -12.05 -13.47 -2.04
CA LYS A 129 -13.28 -13.32 -2.82
C LYS A 129 -13.54 -11.85 -3.21
N THR A 130 -13.28 -10.92 -2.30
CA THR A 130 -13.44 -9.48 -2.53
C THR A 130 -12.50 -9.00 -3.63
N LEU A 131 -11.21 -9.35 -3.58
CA LEU A 131 -10.23 -9.00 -4.59
C LEU A 131 -10.56 -9.61 -5.95
N ALA A 132 -11.03 -10.87 -5.98
CA ALA A 132 -11.45 -11.54 -7.21
C ALA A 132 -12.68 -10.89 -7.88
N ALA A 133 -13.45 -10.09 -7.15
CA ALA A 133 -14.63 -9.38 -7.68
C ALA A 133 -14.28 -8.05 -8.37
N TYR A 134 -13.02 -7.59 -8.32
CA TYR A 134 -12.61 -6.37 -9.00
C TYR A 134 -12.59 -6.54 -10.53
N ALA A 135 -13.32 -5.66 -11.24
CA ALA A 135 -13.51 -5.79 -12.69
C ALA A 135 -12.28 -5.40 -13.53
N GLY A 136 -11.60 -4.30 -13.17
CA GLY A 136 -10.39 -3.81 -13.83
C GLY A 136 -10.50 -3.53 -15.33
N ASP A 137 -11.69 -3.14 -15.82
CA ASP A 137 -11.98 -2.79 -17.22
C ASP A 137 -12.05 -1.26 -17.47
N TRP A 138 -11.63 -0.47 -16.49
CA TRP A 138 -11.64 0.98 -16.50
C TRP A 138 -10.37 1.53 -15.83
N SER A 139 -10.06 2.80 -16.08
CA SER A 139 -8.87 3.47 -15.55
C SER A 139 -9.24 4.88 -15.10
N VAL A 140 -8.46 5.44 -14.17
CA VAL A 140 -8.62 6.83 -13.69
C VAL A 140 -7.25 7.51 -13.58
N GLY A 141 -7.07 8.60 -14.34
CA GLY A 141 -5.76 9.25 -14.48
C GLY A 141 -4.68 8.27 -14.96
N PHE A 142 -3.60 8.14 -14.19
CA PHE A 142 -2.50 7.21 -14.44
C PHE A 142 -2.76 5.77 -13.93
N ILE A 143 -3.87 5.56 -13.21
CA ILE A 143 -4.16 4.29 -12.56
C ILE A 143 -4.92 3.38 -13.53
N ASP A 144 -4.21 2.42 -14.11
CA ASP A 144 -4.76 1.45 -15.07
C ASP A 144 -5.40 0.25 -14.36
N GLY A 145 -6.71 0.06 -14.54
CA GLY A 145 -7.44 -1.02 -13.87
C GLY A 145 -7.06 -2.42 -14.37
N ALA A 146 -6.59 -2.58 -15.61
CA ALA A 146 -6.13 -3.85 -16.12
C ALA A 146 -4.78 -4.25 -15.47
N MET A 147 -3.90 -3.28 -15.20
CA MET A 147 -2.68 -3.53 -14.43
C MET A 147 -3.00 -4.02 -13.01
N ILE A 148 -3.95 -3.36 -12.33
CA ILE A 148 -4.40 -3.79 -11.01
C ILE A 148 -4.99 -5.19 -11.05
N ARG A 149 -5.85 -5.50 -12.03
CA ARG A 149 -6.43 -6.84 -12.18
C ARG A 149 -5.36 -7.90 -12.42
N ASN A 150 -4.35 -7.63 -13.24
CA ASN A 150 -3.25 -8.56 -13.48
C ASN A 150 -2.45 -8.83 -12.21
N TYR A 151 -2.12 -7.77 -11.46
CA TYR A 151 -1.46 -7.87 -10.17
C TYR A 151 -2.28 -8.69 -9.16
N LEU A 152 -3.58 -8.40 -9.03
CA LEU A 152 -4.50 -9.15 -8.17
C LEU A 152 -4.65 -10.61 -8.59
N GLY A 153 -4.54 -10.93 -9.88
CA GLY A 153 -4.50 -12.32 -10.36
C GLY A 153 -3.30 -13.11 -9.84
N LEU A 154 -2.19 -12.43 -9.55
CA LEU A 154 -0.99 -13.04 -8.98
C LEU A 154 -1.04 -13.10 -7.44
N VAL A 155 -1.39 -12.00 -6.78
CA VAL A 155 -1.29 -11.87 -5.31
C VAL A 155 -2.57 -12.22 -4.57
N GLY A 156 -3.73 -11.97 -5.18
CA GLY A 156 -5.05 -12.11 -4.55
C GLY A 156 -5.34 -13.50 -3.96
N PRO A 157 -4.96 -14.62 -4.59
CA PRO A 157 -5.16 -15.96 -4.02
C PRO A 157 -4.44 -16.19 -2.69
N TRP A 158 -3.45 -15.36 -2.36
CA TRP A 158 -2.60 -15.49 -1.17
C TRP A 158 -2.89 -14.44 -0.11
N ALA A 159 -3.88 -13.57 -0.35
CA ALA A 159 -4.19 -12.44 0.54
C ALA A 159 -4.67 -12.86 1.94
N GLU A 160 -4.97 -14.15 2.15
CA GLU A 160 -5.38 -14.73 3.43
C GLU A 160 -4.41 -15.83 3.91
N THR A 161 -3.23 -15.97 3.29
CA THR A 161 -2.24 -16.92 3.82
C THR A 161 -1.70 -16.45 5.16
N ALA A 162 -1.64 -17.37 6.12
CA ALA A 162 -0.99 -17.14 7.40
C ALA A 162 0.51 -17.51 7.38
N ASP A 163 0.99 -18.14 6.30
CA ASP A 163 2.40 -18.49 6.17
C ASP A 163 3.16 -17.36 5.46
N PRO A 164 4.02 -16.59 6.17
CA PRO A 164 4.77 -15.50 5.56
C PRO A 164 5.76 -16.00 4.49
N TRP A 165 6.14 -17.28 4.49
CA TRP A 165 6.95 -17.85 3.43
C TRP A 165 6.17 -18.02 2.12
N GLU A 166 4.89 -18.40 2.19
CA GLU A 166 4.03 -18.47 1.00
C GLU A 166 3.86 -17.08 0.37
N ALA A 167 3.71 -16.03 1.18
CA ALA A 167 3.67 -14.64 0.71
C ALA A 167 4.98 -14.23 0.02
N GLU A 168 6.15 -14.54 0.61
CA GLU A 168 7.46 -14.26 0.00
C GLU A 168 7.64 -14.98 -1.35
N GLN A 169 7.13 -16.21 -1.49
CA GLN A 169 7.16 -16.91 -2.77
C GLN A 169 6.35 -16.21 -3.87
N VAL A 170 5.25 -15.54 -3.52
CA VAL A 170 4.49 -14.71 -4.46
C VAL A 170 5.33 -13.52 -4.90
N PHE A 171 6.01 -12.86 -3.96
CA PHE A 171 6.89 -11.74 -4.26
C PHE A 171 8.05 -12.16 -5.19
N HIS A 172 8.68 -13.31 -4.94
CA HIS A 172 9.69 -13.87 -5.84
C HIS A 172 9.17 -14.08 -7.27
N ARG A 173 7.94 -14.61 -7.42
CA ARG A 173 7.31 -14.74 -8.74
C ARG A 173 7.07 -13.38 -9.40
N LEU A 174 6.61 -12.39 -8.63
CA LEU A 174 6.32 -11.04 -9.11
C LEU A 174 7.58 -10.35 -9.66
N VAL A 175 8.72 -10.49 -8.97
CA VAL A 175 9.98 -9.83 -9.38
C VAL A 175 10.84 -10.68 -10.32
N GLY A 176 10.37 -11.88 -10.68
CA GLY A 176 11.13 -12.82 -11.50
C GLY A 176 12.41 -13.33 -10.83
N ASP A 177 12.40 -13.49 -9.51
CA ASP A 177 13.52 -14.10 -8.78
C ASP A 177 13.68 -15.57 -9.21
N THR A 178 14.93 -15.95 -9.50
CA THR A 178 15.30 -17.29 -9.98
C THR A 178 16.16 -18.06 -8.97
N THR A 179 16.36 -17.48 -7.78
CA THR A 179 17.04 -18.13 -6.66
C THR A 179 16.34 -19.47 -6.35
N PRO A 180 17.09 -20.58 -6.21
CA PRO A 180 16.52 -21.86 -5.82
C PRO A 180 15.70 -21.77 -4.54
N ALA A 181 14.57 -22.48 -4.45
CA ALA A 181 13.62 -22.34 -3.36
C ALA A 181 14.23 -22.57 -1.96
N ASP A 182 15.14 -23.53 -1.83
CA ASP A 182 15.83 -23.82 -0.55
C ASP A 182 16.79 -22.69 -0.15
N GLU A 183 17.48 -22.08 -1.12
CA GLU A 183 18.37 -20.95 -0.89
C GLU A 183 17.57 -19.68 -0.54
N ALA A 184 16.50 -19.42 -1.28
CA ALA A 184 15.59 -18.31 -1.01
C ALA A 184 14.97 -18.42 0.39
N ARG A 185 14.60 -19.64 0.82
CA ARG A 185 14.08 -19.90 2.16
C ARG A 185 15.12 -19.64 3.24
N ALA A 186 16.35 -20.09 3.05
CA ALA A 186 17.43 -19.85 3.98
C ALA A 186 17.71 -18.33 4.15
N ILE A 187 17.73 -17.58 3.05
CA ILE A 187 17.88 -16.11 3.06
C ILE A 187 16.72 -15.44 3.78
N PHE A 188 15.48 -15.88 3.53
CA PHE A 188 14.28 -15.37 4.19
C PHE A 188 14.34 -15.59 5.72
N GLU A 189 14.66 -16.81 6.15
CA GLU A 189 14.79 -17.16 7.56
C GLU A 189 15.92 -16.37 8.24
N GLU A 190 17.07 -16.21 7.59
CA GLU A 190 18.18 -15.39 8.08
C GLU A 190 17.80 -13.91 8.22
N ASN A 191 17.13 -13.33 7.22
CA ASN A 191 16.66 -11.94 7.27
C ASN A 191 15.73 -11.72 8.46
N ARG A 192 14.77 -12.63 8.67
CA ARG A 192 13.84 -12.57 9.81
C ARG A 192 14.56 -12.71 11.14
N GLN A 193 15.49 -13.65 11.26
CA GLN A 193 16.28 -13.83 12.48
C GLN A 193 17.08 -12.56 12.83
N ASN A 194 17.70 -11.92 11.83
CA ASN A 194 18.48 -10.71 12.02
C ASN A 194 17.60 -9.49 12.38
N ALA A 195 16.36 -9.45 11.88
CA ALA A 195 15.41 -8.37 12.15
C ALA A 195 14.61 -8.55 13.46
N ALA A 196 14.49 -9.76 13.98
CA ALA A 196 13.57 -10.09 15.08
C ALA A 196 13.77 -9.23 16.34
N SER A 197 15.02 -8.88 16.67
CA SER A 197 15.32 -8.04 17.84
C SER A 197 14.96 -6.54 17.67
N LEU A 198 14.65 -6.12 16.44
CA LEU A 198 14.39 -4.73 16.08
C LEU A 198 12.88 -4.42 16.04
N LEU A 199 12.02 -5.43 16.04
CA LEU A 199 10.58 -5.27 15.98
C LEU A 199 9.92 -5.84 17.25
N ASP A 200 9.64 -4.94 18.19
CA ASP A 200 8.86 -5.26 19.38
C ASP A 200 7.36 -5.00 19.14
N ARG A 201 6.54 -5.45 20.10
CA ARG A 201 5.09 -5.27 20.04
C ARG A 201 4.69 -3.79 20.05
N ASP A 202 5.40 -2.97 20.82
CA ASP A 202 5.12 -1.53 20.92
C ASP A 202 5.33 -0.82 19.56
N ARG A 203 6.33 -1.22 18.77
CA ARG A 203 6.54 -0.73 17.40
C ARG A 203 5.41 -1.13 16.46
N LEU A 204 4.96 -2.39 16.53
CA LEU A 204 3.84 -2.86 15.73
C LEU A 204 2.55 -2.11 16.07
N ASP A 205 2.28 -1.90 17.36
CA ASP A 205 1.08 -1.18 17.81
C ASP A 205 1.15 0.30 17.37
N ARG A 206 2.30 0.98 17.50
CA ARG A 206 2.48 2.35 16.97
C ARG A 206 2.34 2.43 15.44
N PHE A 207 2.86 1.43 14.72
CA PHE A 207 2.69 1.35 13.27
C PHE A 207 1.20 1.26 12.90
N ALA A 208 0.45 0.37 13.54
CA ALA A 208 -0.98 0.22 13.28
C ALA A 208 -1.77 1.50 13.63
N GLU A 209 -1.50 2.10 14.79
CA GLU A 209 -2.12 3.35 15.21
C GLU A 209 -1.83 4.49 14.22
N ARG A 210 -0.56 4.65 13.81
CA ARG A 210 -0.15 5.68 12.85
C ARG A 210 -0.79 5.45 11.48
N ALA A 211 -0.75 4.23 10.97
CA ALA A 211 -1.32 3.89 9.67
C ALA A 211 -2.81 4.24 9.61
N VAL A 212 -3.58 3.87 10.64
CA VAL A 212 -5.01 4.19 10.73
C VAL A 212 -5.25 5.69 10.89
N ALA A 213 -4.49 6.36 11.77
CA ALA A 213 -4.67 7.79 12.02
C ALA A 213 -4.36 8.64 10.78
N SER A 214 -3.19 8.43 10.17
CA SER A 214 -2.76 9.14 8.96
C SER A 214 -3.66 8.82 7.77
N GLY A 215 -4.04 7.55 7.57
CA GLY A 215 -5.00 7.18 6.53
C GLY A 215 -6.33 7.89 6.67
N LEU A 216 -6.89 7.97 7.90
CA LEU A 216 -8.15 8.68 8.14
C LEU A 216 -8.03 10.19 7.95
N GLU A 217 -6.90 10.78 8.35
CA GLU A 217 -6.63 12.20 8.16
C GLU A 217 -6.54 12.57 6.67
N GLU A 218 -5.77 11.82 5.90
CA GLU A 218 -5.56 12.04 4.46
C GLU A 218 -6.85 11.79 3.66
N VAL A 219 -7.60 10.73 3.97
CA VAL A 219 -8.92 10.49 3.37
C VAL A 219 -9.87 11.63 3.71
N ARG A 220 -9.89 12.12 4.96
CA ARG A 220 -10.71 13.27 5.35
C ARG A 220 -10.30 14.53 4.59
N ALA A 221 -9.01 14.80 4.45
CA ALA A 221 -8.52 15.94 3.69
C ALA A 221 -8.98 15.84 2.23
N TYR A 222 -8.84 14.67 1.61
CA TYR A 222 -9.24 14.41 0.24
C TYR A 222 -10.73 14.63 0.00
N VAL A 223 -11.61 13.96 0.76
CA VAL A 223 -13.07 14.03 0.54
C VAL A 223 -13.65 15.43 0.82
N ASN A 224 -12.94 16.27 1.57
CA ASN A 224 -13.30 17.66 1.83
C ASN A 224 -12.66 18.65 0.84
N GLY A 225 -12.01 18.17 -0.23
CA GLY A 225 -11.39 19.01 -1.26
C GLY A 225 -10.09 19.68 -0.82
N GLY A 226 -9.41 19.17 0.21
CA GLY A 226 -8.15 19.72 0.73
C GLY A 226 -6.99 19.69 -0.25
N PHE A 227 -7.09 18.88 -1.31
CA PHE A 227 -6.09 18.80 -2.39
C PHE A 227 -6.52 19.50 -3.69
N CYS A 228 -7.74 20.02 -3.77
CA CYS A 228 -8.23 20.69 -4.97
C CYS A 228 -7.35 21.92 -5.25
N LYS A 229 -6.76 22.00 -6.43
CA LYS A 229 -6.16 23.26 -6.90
C LYS A 229 -7.28 24.26 -7.14
N MET A 230 -7.32 25.35 -6.37
CA MET A 230 -8.18 26.48 -6.73
C MET A 230 -7.83 26.91 -8.16
N PRO A 231 -8.80 27.14 -9.05
CA PRO A 231 -8.50 27.69 -10.36
C PRO A 231 -7.75 29.01 -10.16
N CYS A 232 -6.57 29.14 -10.77
CA CYS A 232 -5.90 30.43 -10.87
C CYS A 232 -6.85 31.38 -11.62
N THR A 233 -7.53 32.24 -10.88
CA THR A 233 -8.31 33.36 -11.42
C THR A 233 -7.40 34.43 -12.01
#